data_AF-A0A3Q0J0J9-F1
#
_entry.id   AF-A0A3Q0J0J9-F1
#
_cell.length_a   1.000
_cell.length_b   1.000
_cell.length_c   1.000
_cell.angle_alpha   90.00
_cell.angle_beta   90.00
_cell.angle_gamma   90.00
#
_symmetry.space_group_name_H-M   'P 1'
#
loop_
_entity.id
_entity.type
_entity.pdbx_description
1 polymer ?
#
loop_
_entity_poly.entity_id
_entity_poly.type
_entity_poly.pdbx_seq_one_letter_code
_entity_poly.pdbx_strand_id
1 'polypeptide(L)'
;MLEPYMGQLNNLKIVLASSSPRRSQILKSIGLKFEVIPSNFDESSIPVSKFKSNYGEYVSELAYKKALEVSQHLKEDNVEPDLIIGADTVVSINDMMLGKPEDEEEAKEFLSKLSGNTHSVFTGVAILTKDKDSRFYNQTQVTFANLTPAVISAYVKTREPL
;
A
#
# COMPACT_ATOMS: atom_id res chain seq x y z
N MET A 1 18.27 12.26 4.46
CA MET A 1 17.18 13.13 4.95
C MET A 1 16.67 13.99 3.80
N LEU A 2 15.35 14.18 3.69
CA LEU A 2 14.71 14.98 2.63
C LEU A 2 14.70 16.49 2.93
N GLU A 3 15.06 16.90 4.14
CA GLU A 3 15.04 18.30 4.61
C GLU A 3 15.58 19.32 3.60
N PRO A 4 16.74 19.11 2.94
CA PRO A 4 17.28 20.09 1.99
C PRO A 4 16.38 20.33 0.77
N TYR A 5 15.53 19.36 0.43
CA TYR A 5 14.68 19.35 -0.76
C TYR A 5 13.23 19.73 -0.46
N MET A 6 12.84 19.85 0.82
CA MET A 6 11.44 20.06 1.20
C MET A 6 10.86 21.36 0.64
N GLY A 7 11.65 22.43 0.54
CA GLY A 7 11.22 23.68 -0.07
C GLY A 7 10.87 23.52 -1.55
N GLN A 8 11.64 22.73 -2.30
CA GLN A 8 11.38 22.45 -3.71
C GLN A 8 10.18 21.51 -3.87
N LEU A 9 10.12 20.43 -3.08
CA LEU A 9 9.05 19.45 -3.13
C LEU A 9 7.69 20.08 -2.79
N ASN A 10 7.63 20.95 -1.78
CA ASN A 10 6.38 21.58 -1.37
C ASN A 10 5.89 22.69 -2.32
N ASN A 11 6.66 23.03 -3.36
CA ASN A 11 6.22 23.89 -4.46
C ASN A 11 5.61 23.08 -5.62
N LEU A 12 5.72 21.74 -5.60
CA LEU A 12 5.13 20.87 -6.61
C LEU A 12 3.67 20.58 -6.30
N LYS A 13 2.86 20.36 -7.35
CA LYS A 13 1.53 19.77 -7.24
C LYS A 13 1.65 18.25 -7.07
N ILE A 14 1.70 17.80 -5.81
CA ILE A 14 1.84 16.38 -5.45
C ILE A 14 0.47 15.77 -5.17
N VAL A 15 0.22 14.58 -5.73
CA VAL A 15 -0.96 13.76 -5.48
C VAL A 15 -0.56 12.42 -4.86
N LEU A 16 -1.24 12.01 -3.79
CA LEU A 16 -1.19 10.66 -3.24
C LEU A 16 -2.37 9.86 -3.78
N ALA A 17 -2.07 8.89 -4.65
CA ALA A 17 -3.02 7.96 -5.25
C ALA A 17 -3.40 6.80 -4.30
N SER A 18 -3.84 7.13 -3.07
CA SER A 18 -4.16 6.13 -2.05
C SER A 18 -5.25 6.59 -1.08
N SER A 19 -6.21 5.72 -0.81
CA SER A 19 -7.23 5.91 0.24
C SER A 19 -6.72 5.65 1.66
N SER A 20 -5.51 5.11 1.83
CA SER A 20 -5.01 4.69 3.15
C SER A 20 -4.70 5.89 4.07
N PRO A 21 -5.37 6.03 5.23
CA PRO A 21 -5.08 7.10 6.18
C PRO A 21 -3.64 7.04 6.71
N ARG A 22 -3.12 5.82 6.95
CA ARG A 22 -1.75 5.60 7.44
C ARG A 22 -0.70 6.13 6.46
N ARG A 23 -0.89 5.94 5.15
CA ARG A 23 0.05 6.46 4.14
C ARG A 23 0.05 7.99 4.09
N SER A 24 -1.12 8.61 4.17
CA SER A 24 -1.23 10.06 4.30
C SER A 24 -0.55 10.58 5.56
N GLN A 25 -0.73 9.91 6.70
CA GLN A 25 -0.08 10.28 7.96
C GLN A 25 1.45 10.20 7.87
N ILE A 26 2.00 9.13 7.28
CA ILE A 26 3.45 8.98 7.09
C ILE A 26 4.01 10.13 6.26
N LEU A 27 3.41 10.44 5.10
CA LEU A 27 3.89 11.51 4.24
C LEU A 27 3.73 12.90 4.88
N LYS A 28 2.66 13.13 5.64
CA LYS A 28 2.49 14.37 6.42
C LYS A 28 3.53 14.50 7.53
N SER A 29 3.89 13.40 8.18
CA SER A 29 4.86 13.40 9.29
C SER A 29 6.26 13.83 8.86
N ILE A 30 6.61 13.64 7.57
CA ILE A 30 7.86 14.14 6.98
C ILE A 30 7.74 15.55 6.39
N GLY A 31 6.58 16.21 6.54
CA GLY A 31 6.34 17.59 6.12
C GLY A 31 5.97 17.78 4.65
N LEU A 32 5.60 16.71 3.94
CA LEU A 32 5.22 16.78 2.52
C LEU A 32 3.80 17.34 2.37
N LYS A 33 3.62 18.30 1.46
CA LYS A 33 2.31 18.82 1.06
C LYS A 33 1.83 18.08 -0.18
N PHE A 34 0.61 17.53 -0.11
CA PHE A 34 0.01 16.77 -1.21
C PHE A 34 -1.51 16.74 -1.07
N GLU A 35 -2.17 16.48 -2.18
CA GLU A 35 -3.60 16.16 -2.25
C GLU A 35 -3.80 14.65 -2.23
N VAL A 36 -4.88 14.17 -1.61
CA VAL A 36 -5.23 12.74 -1.60
C VAL A 36 -6.32 12.49 -2.62
N ILE A 37 -6.02 11.68 -3.63
CA ILE A 37 -6.98 11.28 -4.67
C ILE A 37 -6.96 9.77 -4.74
N PRO A 38 -7.92 9.07 -4.11
CA PRO A 38 -7.98 7.61 -4.16
C PRO A 38 -8.10 7.10 -5.60
N SER A 39 -7.37 6.04 -5.92
CA SER A 39 -7.55 5.31 -7.18
C SER A 39 -8.76 4.39 -7.12
N ASN A 40 -9.50 4.30 -8.22
CA ASN A 40 -10.59 3.32 -8.43
C ASN A 40 -10.13 2.10 -9.23
N PHE A 41 -8.81 1.89 -9.37
CA PHE A 41 -8.26 0.76 -10.10
C PHE A 41 -8.67 -0.58 -9.48
N ASP A 42 -9.27 -1.45 -10.31
CA ASP A 42 -9.63 -2.81 -9.92
C ASP A 42 -8.39 -3.72 -9.84
N GLU A 43 -7.95 -4.00 -8.62
CA GLU A 43 -6.78 -4.84 -8.33
C GLU A 43 -6.94 -6.28 -8.83
N SER A 44 -8.19 -6.78 -8.95
CA SER A 44 -8.46 -8.15 -9.40
C SER A 44 -8.09 -8.38 -10.88
N SER A 45 -7.99 -7.30 -11.66
CA SER A 45 -7.53 -7.32 -13.05
C SER A 45 -6.07 -7.76 -13.20
N ILE A 46 -5.28 -7.72 -12.11
CA ILE A 46 -3.92 -8.23 -12.05
C ILE A 46 -3.89 -9.47 -11.15
N PRO A 47 -4.01 -10.68 -11.74
CA PRO A 47 -3.96 -11.90 -10.95
C PRO A 47 -2.54 -12.15 -10.44
N VAL A 48 -2.43 -12.36 -9.13
CA VAL A 48 -1.17 -12.67 -8.43
C VAL A 48 -0.43 -13.88 -9.02
N SER A 49 -1.17 -14.82 -9.63
CA SER A 49 -0.60 -16.02 -10.29
C SER A 49 0.38 -15.69 -11.42
N LYS A 50 0.27 -14.51 -12.06
CA LYS A 50 1.22 -14.04 -13.07
C LYS A 50 2.62 -13.79 -12.51
N PHE A 51 2.76 -13.61 -11.20
CA PHE A 51 3.99 -13.21 -10.55
C PHE A 51 4.76 -14.35 -9.89
N LYS A 52 4.26 -15.60 -9.93
CA LYS A 52 4.97 -16.81 -9.43
C LYS A 52 5.62 -16.60 -8.05
N SER A 53 4.86 -16.09 -7.08
CA SER A 53 5.32 -15.76 -5.71
C SER A 53 6.31 -14.59 -5.59
N ASN A 54 6.60 -13.86 -6.66
CA ASN A 54 7.31 -12.57 -6.59
C ASN A 54 6.35 -11.45 -6.18
N TYR A 55 6.01 -11.41 -4.89
CA TYR A 55 5.07 -10.44 -4.35
C TYR A 55 5.58 -9.00 -4.40
N GLY A 56 6.90 -8.78 -4.40
CA GLY A 56 7.51 -7.45 -4.52
C GLY A 56 7.20 -6.78 -5.86
N GLU A 57 7.35 -7.53 -6.96
CA GLU A 57 6.97 -7.05 -8.30
C GLU A 57 5.45 -6.88 -8.42
N TYR A 58 4.68 -7.77 -7.81
CA TYR A 58 3.22 -7.67 -7.80
C TYR A 58 2.73 -6.37 -7.18
N VAL A 59 3.19 -6.03 -5.96
CA VAL A 59 2.79 -4.78 -5.29
C VAL A 59 3.32 -3.54 -6.01
N SER A 60 4.49 -3.63 -6.65
CA SER A 60 5.04 -2.54 -7.47
C SER A 60 4.17 -2.25 -8.68
N GLU A 61 3.66 -3.29 -9.34
CA GLU A 61 2.75 -3.16 -10.48
C GLU A 61 1.39 -2.60 -10.03
N LEU A 62 0.82 -3.10 -8.93
CA LEU A 62 -0.43 -2.57 -8.37
C LEU A 62 -0.30 -1.08 -8.01
N ALA A 63 0.77 -0.70 -7.31
CA ALA A 63 1.04 0.70 -6.96
C ALA A 63 1.12 1.59 -8.21
N TYR A 64 1.77 1.09 -9.27
CA TYR A 64 1.87 1.81 -10.53
C TYR A 64 0.53 1.98 -11.24
N LYS A 65 -0.28 0.92 -11.33
CA LYS A 65 -1.59 1.01 -11.98
C LYS A 65 -2.53 1.96 -11.27
N LYS A 66 -2.50 1.98 -9.93
CA LYS A 66 -3.26 2.94 -9.13
C LYS A 66 -2.85 4.38 -9.43
N ALA A 67 -1.55 4.66 -9.46
CA ALA A 67 -1.06 5.99 -9.80
C ALA A 67 -1.39 6.38 -11.25
N LEU A 68 -1.31 5.43 -12.19
CA LEU A 68 -1.60 5.68 -13.60
C LEU A 68 -3.08 5.96 -13.84
N GLU A 69 -3.98 5.24 -13.17
CA GLU A 69 -5.42 5.47 -13.26
C GLU A 69 -5.79 6.88 -12.75
N VAL A 70 -5.24 7.29 -11.59
CA VAL A 70 -5.40 8.67 -11.09
C VAL A 70 -4.80 9.69 -12.06
N SER A 71 -3.64 9.39 -12.67
CA SER A 71 -3.03 10.26 -13.69
C SER A 71 -3.94 10.48 -14.90
N GLN A 72 -4.59 9.40 -15.37
CA GLN A 72 -5.51 9.45 -16.51
C GLN A 72 -6.77 10.25 -16.16
N HIS A 73 -7.37 9.98 -15.00
CA HIS A 73 -8.54 10.70 -14.53
C HIS A 73 -8.28 12.22 -14.40
N LEU A 74 -7.14 12.61 -13.82
CA LEU A 74 -6.78 14.01 -13.67
C LEU A 74 -6.54 14.72 -15.01
N LYS A 75 -6.02 14.01 -16.02
CA LYS A 75 -5.87 14.56 -17.37
C LYS A 75 -7.22 14.90 -18.01
N GLU A 76 -8.25 14.09 -17.77
CA GLU A 76 -9.61 14.38 -18.25
C GLU A 76 -10.16 15.67 -17.62
N ASP A 77 -9.80 15.95 -16.37
CA ASP A 77 -10.15 17.18 -15.65
C ASP A 77 -9.23 18.39 -15.96
N ASN A 78 -8.34 18.26 -16.95
CA ASN A 78 -7.30 19.25 -17.28
C ASN A 78 -6.40 19.62 -16.08
N VAL A 79 -6.18 18.67 -15.19
CA VAL A 79 -5.28 18.79 -14.04
C VAL A 79 -3.99 18.01 -14.32
N GLU A 80 -2.87 18.72 -14.35
CA GLU A 80 -1.54 18.11 -14.49
C GLU A 80 -0.76 18.21 -13.18
N PRO A 81 -0.73 17.16 -12.34
CA PRO A 81 0.15 17.13 -11.19
C PRO A 81 1.63 17.00 -11.63
N ASP A 82 2.54 17.55 -10.85
CA ASP A 82 3.98 17.41 -11.08
C ASP A 82 4.47 16.03 -10.60
N LEU A 83 3.79 15.46 -9.60
CA LEU A 83 4.15 14.20 -8.99
C LEU A 83 2.91 13.43 -8.52
N ILE A 84 2.81 12.16 -8.89
CA ILE A 84 1.80 11.23 -8.35
C ILE A 84 2.52 10.08 -7.63
N ILE A 85 2.10 9.80 -6.41
CA ILE A 85 2.62 8.72 -5.57
C ILE A 85 1.55 7.65 -5.42
N GLY A 86 1.77 6.48 -6.02
CA GLY A 86 0.98 5.28 -5.78
C GLY A 86 1.65 4.37 -4.76
N ALA A 87 0.85 3.63 -4.00
CA ALA A 87 1.39 2.63 -3.08
C ALA A 87 0.40 1.49 -2.83
N ASP A 88 0.95 0.29 -2.68
CA ASP A 88 0.21 -0.92 -2.36
C ASP A 88 0.95 -1.76 -1.32
N THR A 89 0.22 -2.56 -0.53
CA THR A 89 0.81 -3.38 0.53
C THR A 89 0.10 -4.72 0.63
N VAL A 90 0.86 -5.81 0.64
CA VAL A 90 0.35 -7.17 0.87
C VAL A 90 1.17 -7.87 1.95
N VAL A 91 0.52 -8.84 2.61
CA VAL A 91 1.15 -9.74 3.57
C VAL A 91 1.29 -11.11 2.91
N SER A 92 2.42 -11.79 3.12
CA SER A 92 2.56 -13.20 2.76
C SER A 92 3.19 -14.03 3.88
N ILE A 93 2.73 -15.28 3.98
CA ILE A 93 3.26 -16.29 4.89
C ILE A 93 3.32 -17.62 4.15
N ASN A 94 4.46 -18.32 4.21
CA ASN A 94 4.67 -19.61 3.53
C ASN A 94 4.23 -19.60 2.04
N ASP A 95 4.64 -18.59 1.28
CA ASP A 95 4.28 -18.39 -0.14
C ASP A 95 2.76 -18.32 -0.42
N MET A 96 1.98 -17.91 0.59
CA MET A 96 0.57 -17.57 0.48
C MET A 96 0.38 -16.10 0.78
N MET A 97 -0.23 -15.37 -0.16
CA MET A 97 -0.66 -13.99 0.05
C MET A 97 -1.93 -13.97 0.90
N LEU A 98 -1.95 -13.12 1.92
CA LEU A 98 -3.14 -12.80 2.69
C LEU A 98 -3.70 -11.47 2.16
N GLY A 99 -4.95 -11.51 1.72
CA GLY A 99 -5.70 -10.32 1.30
C GLY A 99 -6.16 -9.49 2.50
N LYS A 100 -7.15 -8.61 2.25
CA LYS A 100 -7.93 -8.03 3.34
C LYS A 100 -8.99 -9.06 3.76
N PRO A 101 -9.18 -9.32 5.06
CA PRO A 101 -10.23 -10.23 5.48
C PRO A 101 -11.61 -9.65 5.12
N GLU A 102 -12.49 -10.47 4.56
CA GLU A 102 -13.85 -10.09 4.20
C GLU A 102 -14.76 -10.01 5.43
N ASP A 103 -14.47 -10.80 6.45
CA ASP A 103 -15.23 -10.88 7.69
C ASP A 103 -14.39 -11.17 8.95
N GLU A 104 -15.05 -11.21 10.11
CA GLU A 104 -14.41 -11.48 11.40
C GLU A 104 -13.82 -12.89 11.50
N GLU A 105 -14.40 -13.88 10.84
CA GLU A 105 -13.92 -15.26 10.89
C GLU A 105 -12.64 -15.41 10.07
N GLU A 106 -12.60 -14.84 8.87
CA GLU A 106 -11.39 -14.78 8.06
C GLU A 106 -10.28 -13.97 8.75
N ALA A 107 -10.62 -12.86 9.41
CA ALA A 107 -9.66 -12.11 10.22
C ALA A 107 -9.05 -12.97 11.35
N LYS A 108 -9.87 -13.77 12.05
CA LYS A 108 -9.38 -14.73 13.07
C LYS A 108 -8.50 -15.81 12.44
N GLU A 109 -8.86 -16.32 11.27
CA GLU A 109 -8.06 -17.32 10.55
C GLU A 109 -6.69 -16.75 10.18
N PHE A 110 -6.64 -15.55 9.59
CA PHE A 110 -5.40 -14.89 9.22
C PHE A 110 -4.52 -14.66 10.44
N LEU A 111 -5.05 -14.08 11.51
CA LEU A 111 -4.31 -13.85 12.75
C LEU A 111 -3.81 -15.15 13.39
N SER A 112 -4.58 -16.24 13.30
CA SER A 112 -4.17 -17.56 13.80
C SER A 112 -3.01 -18.13 12.98
N LYS A 113 -3.02 -17.96 11.65
CA LYS A 113 -1.89 -18.34 10.78
C LYS A 113 -0.63 -17.54 11.10
N LEU A 114 -0.78 -16.24 11.34
CA LEU A 114 0.35 -15.35 11.66
C LEU A 114 0.92 -15.57 13.07
N SER A 115 0.09 -16.00 14.03
CA SER A 115 0.46 -16.26 15.43
C SER A 115 1.70 -17.14 15.55
N GLY A 116 2.71 -16.66 16.29
CA GLY A 116 3.97 -17.39 16.50
C GLY A 116 4.88 -17.52 15.29
N ASN A 117 4.51 -16.96 14.13
CA ASN A 117 5.24 -17.10 12.87
C ASN A 117 5.86 -15.78 12.41
N THR A 118 6.95 -15.91 11.66
CA THR A 118 7.52 -14.82 10.88
C THR A 118 6.87 -14.81 9.49
N HIS A 119 6.40 -13.64 9.07
CA HIS A 119 5.78 -13.42 7.76
C HIS A 119 6.40 -12.19 7.08
N SER A 120 6.14 -12.02 5.79
CA SER A 120 6.66 -10.91 5.00
C SER A 120 5.57 -9.90 4.69
N VAL A 121 5.88 -8.63 4.86
CA VAL A 121 5.06 -7.50 4.41
C VAL A 121 5.78 -6.84 3.25
N PHE A 122 5.12 -6.80 2.09
CA PHE A 122 5.64 -6.13 0.90
C PHE A 122 4.89 -4.83 0.71
N THR A 123 5.61 -3.72 0.49
CA THR A 123 5.01 -2.45 0.08
C THR A 123 5.62 -2.02 -1.24
N GLY A 124 4.78 -1.92 -2.27
CA GLY A 124 5.14 -1.36 -3.56
C GLY A 124 4.86 0.12 -3.59
N VAL A 125 5.72 0.88 -4.25
CA VAL A 125 5.59 2.33 -4.43
C VAL A 125 5.85 2.66 -5.90
N ALA A 126 5.00 3.52 -6.45
CA ALA A 126 5.18 4.09 -7.77
C ALA A 126 5.23 5.61 -7.67
N ILE A 127 6.16 6.21 -8.39
CA ILE A 127 6.39 7.65 -8.47
C ILE A 127 6.28 8.01 -9.95
N LEU A 128 5.22 8.73 -10.32
CA LEU A 128 4.99 9.21 -11.68
C LEU A 128 5.29 10.71 -11.71
N THR A 129 6.10 11.12 -12.69
CA THR A 129 6.41 12.53 -12.97
C THR A 129 6.15 12.81 -14.44
N LYS A 130 6.29 14.06 -14.88
CA LYS A 130 6.15 14.42 -16.31
C LYS A 130 7.18 13.73 -17.20
N ASP A 131 8.39 13.52 -16.68
CA ASP A 131 9.52 13.03 -17.48
C ASP A 131 9.75 11.52 -17.34
N LYS A 132 9.44 10.96 -16.16
CA LYS A 132 9.75 9.56 -15.85
C LYS A 132 8.83 8.95 -14.80
N ASP A 133 8.71 7.64 -14.91
CA ASP A 133 8.10 6.80 -13.91
C ASP A 133 9.16 5.98 -13.19
N SER A 134 8.99 5.81 -11.89
CA SER A 134 9.83 4.95 -11.06
C SER A 134 8.96 4.05 -10.21
N ARG A 135 9.40 2.80 -10.04
CA ARG A 135 8.71 1.78 -9.25
C ARG A 135 9.75 1.06 -8.40
N PHE A 136 9.40 0.77 -7.17
CA PHE A 136 10.21 -0.02 -6.27
C PHE A 136 9.32 -0.65 -5.19
N TYR A 137 9.87 -1.62 -4.48
CA TYR A 137 9.21 -2.19 -3.30
C TYR A 137 10.18 -2.31 -2.13
N ASN A 138 9.60 -2.46 -0.95
CA ASN A 138 10.31 -2.87 0.25
C ASN A 138 9.65 -4.11 0.84
N GLN A 139 10.48 -5.07 1.27
CA GLN A 139 10.04 -6.24 2.03
C GLN A 139 10.46 -6.06 3.50
N THR A 140 9.57 -6.38 4.43
CA THR A 140 9.85 -6.36 5.87
C THR A 140 9.38 -7.66 6.48
N GLN A 141 10.24 -8.31 7.28
CA GLN A 141 9.83 -9.48 8.06
C GLN A 141 9.25 -9.05 9.40
N VAL A 142 8.13 -9.65 9.76
CA VAL A 142 7.40 -9.38 11.01
C VAL A 142 7.18 -10.70 11.73
N THR A 143 7.57 -10.76 12.99
CA THR A 143 7.36 -11.94 13.85
C THR A 143 6.29 -11.62 14.87
N PHE A 144 5.21 -12.40 14.90
CA PHE A 144 4.19 -12.29 15.94
C PHE A 144 4.56 -13.13 17.15
N ALA A 145 4.17 -12.65 18.33
CA ALA A 145 4.11 -13.49 19.52
C ALA A 145 3.06 -14.61 19.33
N ASN A 146 3.10 -15.61 20.21
CA ASN A 146 2.02 -16.59 20.29
C ASN A 146 0.75 -15.91 20.82
N LEU A 147 -0.22 -15.71 19.96
CA LEU A 147 -1.53 -15.14 20.28
C LEU A 147 -2.48 -16.26 20.71
N THR A 148 -3.16 -16.06 21.85
CA THR A 148 -4.22 -16.98 22.29
C THR A 148 -5.52 -16.70 21.53
N PRO A 149 -6.44 -17.68 21.42
CA PRO A 149 -7.74 -17.46 20.78
C PRO A 149 -8.53 -16.30 21.39
N ALA A 150 -8.39 -16.08 22.71
CA ALA A 150 -9.02 -14.96 23.41
C ALA A 150 -8.45 -13.60 22.98
N VAL A 151 -7.13 -13.49 22.80
CA VAL A 151 -6.46 -12.26 22.32
C VAL A 151 -6.87 -11.97 20.87
N ILE A 152 -6.84 -12.98 20.01
CA ILE A 152 -7.27 -12.84 18.60
C ILE A 152 -8.72 -12.36 18.54
N SER A 153 -9.61 -13.00 19.29
CA SER A 153 -11.03 -12.61 19.33
C SER A 153 -11.24 -11.21 19.88
N ALA A 154 -10.47 -10.80 20.90
CA ALA A 154 -10.54 -9.45 21.46
C ALA A 154 -10.08 -8.39 20.45
N TYR A 155 -8.99 -8.66 19.71
CA TYR A 155 -8.48 -7.76 18.68
C TYR A 155 -9.44 -7.63 17.51
N VAL A 156 -10.01 -8.74 17.01
CA VAL A 156 -11.00 -8.72 15.92
C VAL A 156 -12.25 -7.91 16.30
N LYS A 157 -12.70 -7.98 17.55
CA LYS A 157 -13.84 -7.18 18.06
C LYS A 157 -13.61 -5.66 18.00
N THR A 158 -12.35 -5.20 17.96
CA THR A 158 -12.06 -3.77 17.76
C THR A 158 -12.32 -3.31 16.33
N ARG A 159 -12.47 -4.26 15.39
CA ARG A 159 -12.53 -4.05 13.94
C ARG A 159 -11.25 -3.50 13.31
N GLU A 160 -10.15 -3.38 14.05
CA GLU A 160 -8.84 -2.96 13.48
C GLU A 160 -8.31 -3.90 12.37
N PRO A 161 -8.58 -5.22 12.38
CA PRO A 161 -8.18 -6.10 11.27
C PRO A 161 -9.01 -5.99 9.98
N LEU A 162 -10.18 -5.33 10.02
CA LEU A 162 -11.17 -5.30 8.94
C LEU A 162 -10.99 -4.09 8.01
#